data_AF-A0A2V7PNI6-F1
#
_entry.id   AF-A0A2V7PNI6-F1
#
_cell.length_a   1.000
_cell.length_b   1.000
_cell.length_c   1.000
_cell.angle_alpha   90.00
_cell.angle_beta   90.00
_cell.angle_gamma   90.00
#
_symmetry.space_group_name_H-M   'P 1'
#
loop_
_entity.id
_entity.type
_entity.pdbx_description
1 polymer ?
#
loop_
_entity_poly.entity_id
_entity_poly.type
_entity_poly.pdbx_seq_one_letter_code
_entity_poly.pdbx_strand_id
1 'polypeptide(L)'
;MVHATGNLPPAPSYSLQESLVARGRLAEAVESYQAHIAEKPGDLDARLALAALLAGPLGDRAAAERLYLEVRALSPAPRHERAIGNALIDLYHASGQRGRELAELARFADRFRGTREGDSARTALIRIKAEDG
;
A
#
# COMPACT_ATOMS: atom_id res chain seq x y z
N MET A 1 -32.77 24.74 16.32
CA MET A 1 -31.52 23.96 16.48
C MET A 1 -31.13 23.46 15.10
N VAL A 2 -29.92 23.77 14.64
CA VAL A 2 -29.45 23.51 13.27
C VAL A 2 -28.74 22.16 13.25
N HIS A 3 -29.27 21.18 12.51
CA HIS A 3 -28.56 19.95 12.20
C HIS A 3 -27.57 20.23 11.05
N ALA A 4 -26.32 20.50 11.39
CA ALA A 4 -25.23 20.44 10.44
C ALA A 4 -24.84 18.96 10.26
N THR A 5 -25.59 18.23 9.45
CA THR A 5 -25.14 16.92 8.95
C THR A 5 -24.00 17.23 7.97
N GLY A 6 -22.77 17.16 8.47
CA GLY A 6 -21.57 17.23 7.65
C GLY A 6 -21.65 16.13 6.60
N ASN A 7 -22.03 16.52 5.38
CA ASN A 7 -22.08 15.67 4.20
C ASN A 7 -20.65 15.41 3.73
N LEU A 8 -19.85 14.78 4.59
CA LEU A 8 -18.64 14.10 4.17
C LEU A 8 -19.11 12.85 3.44
N PRO A 9 -18.72 12.63 2.17
CA PRO A 9 -19.01 11.37 1.51
C PRO A 9 -18.52 10.24 2.43
N PRO A 10 -19.31 9.16 2.63
CA PRO A 10 -18.83 8.03 3.39
C PRO A 10 -17.48 7.62 2.80
N ALA A 11 -16.46 7.52 3.67
CA ALA A 11 -15.20 6.90 3.27
C ALA A 11 -15.57 5.58 2.57
N PRO A 12 -15.01 5.27 1.38
CA PRO A 12 -15.43 4.10 0.63
C PRO A 12 -15.29 2.88 1.52
N SER A 13 -16.42 2.39 2.03
CA SER A 13 -16.44 1.24 2.91
C SER A 13 -16.50 0.03 1.98
N TYR A 14 -15.39 -0.66 1.83
CA TYR A 14 -15.29 -1.91 1.06
C TYR A 14 -15.93 -3.06 1.85
N SER A 15 -17.09 -2.83 2.48
CA SER A 15 -17.66 -3.71 3.49
C SER A 15 -17.96 -5.11 2.95
N LEU A 16 -18.30 -5.23 1.66
CA LEU A 16 -18.43 -6.52 1.00
C LEU A 16 -17.08 -7.23 0.91
N GLN A 17 -16.08 -6.56 0.33
CA GLN A 17 -14.75 -7.12 0.13
C GLN A 17 -14.09 -7.48 1.48
N GLU A 18 -14.14 -6.58 2.46
CA GLU A 18 -13.67 -6.79 3.82
C GLU A 18 -14.38 -7.96 4.50
N SER A 19 -15.71 -8.10 4.30
CA SER A 19 -16.47 -9.24 4.82
C SER A 19 -16.02 -10.55 4.17
N LEU A 20 -15.75 -10.55 2.86
CA LEU A 20 -15.23 -11.72 2.14
C LEU A 20 -13.84 -12.10 2.67
N VAL A 21 -12.95 -11.13 2.88
CA VAL A 21 -11.62 -11.35 3.48
C VAL A 21 -11.76 -11.93 4.89
N ALA A 22 -12.60 -11.34 5.74
CA ALA A 22 -12.80 -11.81 7.12
C ALA A 22 -13.38 -13.25 7.18
N ARG A 23 -14.11 -13.68 6.15
CA ARG A 23 -14.65 -15.04 6.02
C ARG A 23 -13.68 -16.02 5.33
N GLY A 24 -12.46 -15.58 4.99
CA GLY A 24 -11.48 -16.39 4.27
C GLY A 24 -11.83 -16.63 2.79
N ARG A 25 -12.82 -15.94 2.24
CA ARG A 25 -13.26 -16.04 0.84
C ARG A 25 -12.39 -15.16 -0.05
N LEU A 26 -11.09 -15.42 -0.03
CA LEU A 26 -10.07 -14.52 -0.61
C LEU A 26 -10.21 -14.36 -2.13
N ALA A 27 -10.54 -15.43 -2.86
CA ALA A 27 -10.76 -15.37 -4.31
C ALA A 27 -11.92 -14.44 -4.67
N GLU A 28 -13.04 -14.56 -3.96
CA GLU A 28 -14.21 -13.72 -4.16
C GLU A 28 -13.95 -12.27 -3.74
N ALA A 29 -13.14 -12.05 -2.70
CA ALA A 29 -12.70 -10.71 -2.34
C ALA A 29 -11.89 -10.06 -3.47
N VAL A 30 -10.99 -10.81 -4.11
CA VAL A 30 -10.22 -10.33 -5.27
C VAL A 30 -11.14 -9.97 -6.44
N GLU A 31 -12.05 -10.86 -6.82
CA GLU A 31 -13.02 -10.59 -7.89
C GLU A 31 -13.87 -9.35 -7.59
N SER A 32 -14.32 -9.22 -6.34
CA SER A 32 -15.11 -8.08 -5.88
C SER A 32 -14.32 -6.77 -5.89
N TYR A 33 -13.03 -6.78 -5.53
CA TYR A 33 -12.15 -5.62 -5.68
C TYR A 33 -11.92 -5.28 -7.16
N GLN A 34 -11.66 -6.26 -8.02
CA GLN A 34 -11.43 -6.05 -9.44
C GLN A 34 -12.65 -5.46 -10.14
N ALA A 35 -13.85 -5.96 -9.84
CA ALA A 35 -15.10 -5.40 -10.35
C ALA A 35 -15.29 -3.94 -9.93
N HIS A 36 -15.08 -3.64 -8.64
CA HIS A 36 -15.15 -2.25 -8.14
C HIS A 36 -14.12 -1.33 -8.81
N ILE A 37 -12.90 -1.81 -9.01
CA ILE A 37 -11.82 -1.07 -9.68
C ILE A 37 -12.16 -0.80 -11.15
N ALA A 38 -12.82 -1.74 -11.83
CA ALA A 38 -13.30 -1.56 -13.20
C ALA A 38 -14.40 -0.50 -13.28
N GLU A 39 -15.32 -0.47 -12.31
CA GLU A 39 -16.37 0.56 -12.22
C GLU A 39 -15.82 1.93 -11.81
N LYS A 40 -14.80 1.96 -10.93
CA LYS A 40 -14.19 3.17 -10.40
C LYS A 40 -12.66 3.16 -10.58
N PRO A 41 -12.17 3.44 -11.81
CA PRO A 41 -10.73 3.43 -12.08
C PRO A 41 -9.91 4.49 -11.33
N GLY A 42 -10.56 5.53 -10.79
CA GLY A 42 -9.91 6.55 -9.96
C GLY A 42 -9.80 6.18 -8.47
N ASP A 43 -10.42 5.08 -8.02
CA ASP A 43 -10.34 4.65 -6.63
C ASP A 43 -9.00 3.96 -6.36
N LEU A 44 -8.04 4.74 -5.86
CA LEU A 44 -6.71 4.27 -5.52
C LEU A 44 -6.70 3.52 -4.18
N ASP A 45 -7.60 3.85 -3.26
CA ASP A 45 -7.72 3.17 -1.97
C ASP A 45 -8.15 1.70 -2.21
N ALA A 46 -9.06 1.45 -3.17
CA ALA A 46 -9.45 0.09 -3.57
C ALA A 46 -8.29 -0.72 -4.18
N ARG A 47 -7.46 -0.07 -5.01
CA ARG A 47 -6.28 -0.71 -5.61
C ARG A 47 -5.24 -1.07 -4.55
N LEU A 48 -5.03 -0.20 -3.57
CA LEU A 48 -4.11 -0.46 -2.46
C LEU A 48 -4.63 -1.57 -1.54
N ALA A 49 -5.93 -1.63 -1.31
CA ALA A 49 -6.56 -2.72 -0.54
C ALA A 49 -6.39 -4.08 -1.25
N LEU A 50 -6.58 -4.13 -2.57
CA LEU A 50 -6.32 -5.33 -3.37
C LEU A 50 -4.83 -5.73 -3.32
N ALA A 51 -3.91 -4.77 -3.46
CA ALA A 51 -2.47 -5.03 -3.36
C ALA A 51 -2.09 -5.61 -1.99
N ALA A 52 -2.67 -5.08 -0.90
CA ALA A 52 -2.44 -5.60 0.45
C ALA A 52 -2.99 -7.03 0.63
N LEU A 53 -4.17 -7.32 0.06
CA LEU A 53 -4.74 -8.67 0.06
C LEU A 53 -3.83 -9.68 -0.68
N LEU A 54 -3.23 -9.25 -1.79
CA LEU A 54 -2.28 -10.07 -2.56
C LEU A 54 -0.97 -10.29 -1.80
N ALA A 55 -0.41 -9.24 -1.19
CA ALA A 55 0.85 -9.32 -0.45
C ALA A 55 0.75 -10.19 0.82
N GLY A 56 -0.39 -10.10 1.52
CA GLY A 56 -0.62 -10.79 2.78
C GLY A 56 -1.30 -12.15 2.60
N PRO A 57 -2.64 -12.26 2.77
CA PRO A 57 -3.34 -13.54 2.82
C PRO A 57 -3.13 -14.46 1.61
N LEU A 58 -2.97 -13.91 0.40
CA LEU A 58 -2.76 -14.71 -0.81
C LEU A 58 -1.29 -15.01 -1.09
N GLY A 59 -0.37 -14.25 -0.52
CA GLY A 59 1.08 -14.41 -0.70
C GLY A 59 1.61 -14.12 -2.11
N ASP A 60 0.78 -13.60 -3.02
CA ASP A 60 1.17 -13.19 -4.38
C ASP A 60 1.88 -11.83 -4.36
N ARG A 61 3.13 -11.86 -3.89
CA ARG A 61 4.00 -10.70 -3.77
C ARG A 61 4.28 -10.02 -5.11
N ALA A 62 4.37 -10.78 -6.19
CA ALA A 62 4.64 -10.23 -7.53
C ALA A 62 3.45 -9.40 -8.03
N ALA A 63 2.22 -9.92 -7.88
CA ALA A 63 1.03 -9.15 -8.24
C ALA A 63 0.84 -7.92 -7.35
N ALA A 64 1.12 -8.04 -6.04
CA ALA A 64 1.05 -6.91 -5.12
C ALA A 64 2.05 -5.79 -5.48
N GLU A 65 3.32 -6.14 -5.72
CA GLU A 65 4.36 -5.19 -6.13
C GLU A 65 3.91 -4.41 -7.38
N ARG A 66 3.45 -5.12 -8.41
CA ARG A 66 2.94 -4.49 -9.64
C ARG A 66 1.83 -3.49 -9.35
N LEU A 67 0.82 -3.84 -8.55
CA LEU A 67 -0.28 -2.92 -8.22
C LEU A 67 0.20 -1.69 -7.43
N TYR A 68 1.10 -1.86 -6.46
CA TYR A 68 1.68 -0.72 -5.74
C TYR A 68 2.42 0.24 -6.68
N LEU A 69 3.17 -0.30 -7.64
CA LEU A 69 3.88 0.48 -8.65
C LEU A 69 2.92 1.20 -9.62
N GLU A 70 1.84 0.53 -10.04
CA GLU A 70 0.79 1.12 -10.86
C GLU A 70 0.12 2.29 -10.14
N VAL A 71 -0.28 2.14 -8.87
CA VAL A 71 -0.88 3.23 -8.09
C VAL A 71 0.10 4.40 -7.94
N ARG A 72 1.39 4.11 -7.73
CA ARG A 72 2.44 5.15 -7.65
C ARG A 72 2.57 5.96 -8.94
N ALA A 73 2.37 5.33 -10.11
CA ALA A 73 2.43 5.99 -11.41
C ALA A 73 1.22 6.92 -11.68
N LEU A 74 0.13 6.79 -10.90
CA LEU A 74 -1.08 7.60 -11.04
C LEU A 74 -1.05 8.91 -10.24
N SER A 75 0.14 9.41 -9.87
CA SER A 75 0.34 10.63 -9.07
C SER A 75 -0.54 10.68 -7.81
N PRO A 76 -0.39 9.71 -6.90
CA PRO A 76 -1.33 9.52 -5.83
C PRO A 76 -1.13 10.55 -4.70
N ALA A 77 -2.16 10.80 -3.89
CA ALA A 77 -2.05 11.68 -2.74
C ALA A 77 -0.96 11.21 -1.74
N PRO A 78 -0.37 12.12 -0.92
CA PRO A 78 0.73 11.77 0.00
C PRO A 78 0.43 10.61 0.96
N ARG A 79 -0.85 10.41 1.33
CA ARG A 79 -1.25 9.26 2.17
C ARG A 79 -1.01 7.92 1.48
N HIS A 80 -1.29 7.84 0.18
CA HIS A 80 -1.11 6.65 -0.63
C HIS A 80 0.39 6.42 -0.88
N GLU A 81 1.15 7.48 -1.15
CA GLU A 81 2.60 7.36 -1.30
C GLU A 81 3.26 6.77 -0.06
N ARG A 82 2.84 7.19 1.14
CA ARG A 82 3.29 6.58 2.40
C ARG A 82 2.91 5.11 2.48
N ALA A 83 1.65 4.77 2.19
CA ALA A 83 1.18 3.39 2.24
C ALA A 83 1.94 2.48 1.26
N ILE A 84 2.16 2.95 0.02
CA ILE A 84 2.92 2.24 -1.03
C ILE A 84 4.36 2.03 -0.58
N GLY A 85 5.02 3.08 -0.09
CA GLY A 85 6.41 3.01 0.32
C GLY A 85 6.65 2.02 1.45
N ASN A 86 5.82 2.07 2.50
CA ASN A 86 5.88 1.09 3.60
C ASN A 86 5.64 -0.33 3.09
N ALA A 87 4.58 -0.54 2.29
CA ALA A 87 4.25 -1.86 1.79
C ALA A 87 5.34 -2.46 0.90
N LEU A 88 6.00 -1.65 0.05
CA LEU A 88 7.11 -2.10 -0.79
C LEU A 88 8.37 -2.41 0.04
N ILE A 89 8.68 -1.60 1.06
CA ILE A 89 9.78 -1.89 1.99
C ILE A 89 9.55 -3.25 2.67
N ASP A 90 8.36 -3.46 3.25
CA ASP A 90 8.00 -4.71 3.92
C ASP A 90 8.05 -5.91 2.96
N LEU A 91 7.55 -5.74 1.73
CA LEU A 91 7.56 -6.78 0.71
C LEU A 91 8.99 -7.16 0.32
N TYR A 92 9.87 -6.19 0.08
CA TYR A 92 11.27 -6.46 -0.28
C TYR A 92 12.06 -7.05 0.87
N HIS A 93 11.81 -6.59 2.10
CA HIS A 93 12.39 -7.17 3.30
C HIS A 93 12.01 -8.64 3.45
N ALA A 94 10.70 -8.94 3.42
CA ALA A 94 10.18 -10.31 3.58
C ALA A 94 10.58 -11.26 2.45
N SER A 95 10.93 -10.74 1.27
CA SER A 95 11.37 -11.54 0.12
C SER A 95 12.90 -11.60 -0.05
N GLY A 96 13.67 -10.97 0.86
CA GLY A 96 15.13 -10.94 0.78
C GLY A 96 15.67 -10.14 -0.41
N GLN A 97 14.85 -9.29 -1.04
CA GLN A 97 15.22 -8.49 -2.21
C GLN A 97 16.01 -7.23 -1.78
N ARG A 98 17.19 -7.45 -1.19
CA ARG A 98 17.99 -6.44 -0.50
C ARG A 98 18.26 -5.17 -1.31
N GLY A 99 18.63 -5.32 -2.58
CA GLY A 99 18.87 -4.16 -3.46
C GLY A 99 17.62 -3.30 -3.69
N ARG A 100 16.45 -3.93 -3.77
CA ARG A 100 15.16 -3.23 -3.93
C ARG A 100 14.70 -2.59 -2.63
N GLU A 101 14.90 -3.26 -1.50
CA GLU A 101 14.67 -2.72 -0.15
C GLU A 101 15.47 -1.43 0.05
N LEU A 102 16.78 -1.47 -0.23
CA LEU A 102 17.68 -0.31 -0.17
C LEU A 102 17.23 0.84 -1.07
N ALA A 103 16.85 0.54 -2.31
CA ALA A 103 16.38 1.55 -3.25
C ALA A 103 15.08 2.22 -2.79
N GLU A 104 14.14 1.44 -2.25
CA GLU A 104 12.87 1.96 -1.76
C GLU A 104 13.03 2.73 -0.45
N LEU A 105 13.87 2.27 0.48
CA LEU A 105 14.22 3.02 1.70
C LEU A 105 14.84 4.38 1.37
N ALA A 106 15.74 4.44 0.39
CA ALA A 106 16.34 5.70 -0.06
C ALA A 106 15.28 6.65 -0.66
N ARG A 107 14.39 6.12 -1.51
CA ARG A 107 13.27 6.88 -2.08
C ARG A 107 12.35 7.42 -0.98
N PHE A 108 12.00 6.58 0.00
CA PHE A 108 11.12 6.93 1.10
C PHE A 108 11.72 8.01 1.98
N ALA A 109 12.99 7.85 2.36
CA ALA A 109 13.72 8.83 3.16
C ALA A 109 13.80 10.21 2.47
N ASP A 110 14.02 10.22 1.15
CA ASP A 110 14.03 11.47 0.38
C ASP A 110 12.65 12.12 0.28
N ARG A 111 11.63 11.31 -0.04
CA ARG A 111 10.25 11.78 -0.22
C ARG A 111 9.64 12.35 1.05
N PHE A 112 9.96 11.76 2.20
CA PHE A 112 9.46 12.13 3.52
C PHE A 112 10.54 12.78 4.41
N ARG A 113 11.51 13.46 3.80
CA ARG A 113 12.57 14.18 4.52
C ARG A 113 11.99 15.15 5.54
N GLY A 114 12.55 15.15 6.76
CA GLY A 114 12.11 16.00 7.86
C GLY A 114 10.88 15.48 8.61
N THR A 115 10.43 14.26 8.30
CA THR A 115 9.45 13.51 9.09
C THR A 115 10.12 12.38 9.86
N ARG A 116 9.50 11.92 10.93
CA ARG A 116 10.00 10.80 11.75
C ARG A 116 10.15 9.54 10.91
N GLU A 117 9.23 9.29 9.99
CA GLU A 117 9.20 8.14 9.12
C GLU A 117 10.35 8.19 8.10
N GLY A 118 10.62 9.36 7.51
CA GLY A 118 11.77 9.56 6.62
C GLY A 118 13.11 9.34 7.34
N ASP A 119 13.24 9.86 8.57
CA ASP A 119 14.44 9.66 9.40
C ASP A 119 14.62 8.19 9.81
N SER A 120 13.51 7.48 10.06
CA SER A 120 13.52 6.05 10.37
C SER A 120 13.97 5.23 9.16
N ALA A 121 13.45 5.53 7.96
CA ALA A 121 13.88 4.89 6.71
C ALA A 121 15.37 5.14 6.42
N ARG A 122 15.86 6.37 6.67
CA ARG A 122 17.29 6.70 6.54
C ARG A 122 18.15 5.89 7.50
N THR A 123 17.69 5.72 8.74
CA THR A 123 18.40 4.93 9.76
C THR A 123 18.48 3.45 9.36
N ALA A 124 17.36 2.88 8.90
CA ALA A 124 17.32 1.52 8.38
C ALA A 124 18.27 1.34 7.19
N LEU A 125 18.28 2.27 6.23
CA LEU A 125 19.18 2.27 5.08
C LEU A 125 20.66 2.19 5.49
N ILE A 126 21.08 2.99 6.48
CA ILE A 126 22.46 3.02 6.97
C ILE A 126 22.83 1.70 7.64
N ARG A 127 21.94 1.19 8.52
CA ARG A 127 22.15 -0.08 9.23
C ARG A 127 22.36 -1.23 8.25
N ILE A 128 21.47 -1.34 7.28
CA ILE A 128 21.52 -2.36 6.25
C ILE A 128 22.85 -2.34 5.49
N LYS A 129 23.30 -1.16 5.04
CA LYS A 129 24.56 -1.03 4.30
C LYS A 129 25.79 -1.40 5.15
N ALA A 130 25.73 -1.22 6.46
CA ALA A 130 26.81 -1.59 7.36
C ALA A 130 26.84 -3.09 7.67
N GLU A 131 25.72 -3.80 7.55
CA GLU A 131 25.64 -5.26 7.68
C GLU A 131 26.16 -5.99 6.42
N ASP A 132 26.09 -5.33 5.26
CA ASP A 132 26.45 -5.89 3.95
C ASP A 132 27.91 -5.60 3.51
N GLY A 133 28.69 -4.86 4.31
CA GLY A 133 30.08 -4.45 4.01
C GLY A 133 31.11 -5.12 4.91
#